data_AF-A0A1G3L7P3-F1
#
_entry.id   AF-A0A1G3L7P3-F1
#
_cell.length_a   1.000
_cell.length_b   1.000
_cell.length_c   1.000
_cell.angle_alpha   90.00
_cell.angle_beta   90.00
_cell.angle_gamma   90.00
#
_symmetry.space_group_name_H-M   'P 1'
#
loop_
_entity.id
_entity.type
_entity.pdbx_description
1 polymer ?
#
loop_
_entity_poly.entity_id
_entity_poly.type
_entity_poly.pdbx_seq_one_letter_code
_entity_poly.pdbx_strand_id
1 'polypeptide(L)'
;MLQVGALIVFSTDFGWSALADSIPETRTEIDWFDLLSGTAVLSPRISLDSSVSSFVAAPRIRMGNALVPYFDLDELSLAIRALGILEMKFGVFRHQPGTALFFSNVEYFSHSDPLRLMEEGLQATVSPNALASIQVLGDRWYAGFLVAPLVMNDSLVPTDSPWFPRKDIRASYKVGSYTFRLNNLAWETQPAILEPEIDISYSGEAGFSAGGFDGSLILFDGRDRSYCVTSLITMPASPWGVYDITLAPVYGHSRQVGTALSMQLDVLRFWIDSSAFWDKTIATKELYNASTGWETATRTIHGISLTGGFSWNLPIPDGLFAVETRYSLYADNETGDTYPFLDRIATAVLSGSFLDQAFNYSLLSFVSLSDYSLCIISSISMPFGADHQVSFTVPLFIGQSDTDFGQYSGQNRMKINLVFQL
;
A
#
# COMPACT_ATOMS: atom_id res chain seq x y z
N MET A 1 31.51 21.04 13.67
CA MET A 1 30.70 22.18 13.18
C MET A 1 29.52 22.28 14.13
N LEU A 2 29.43 23.35 14.93
CA LEU A 2 28.28 23.58 15.82
C LEU A 2 27.07 23.94 14.96
N GLN A 3 25.92 23.33 15.21
CA GLN A 3 24.65 23.80 14.66
C GLN A 3 23.65 24.04 15.80
N VAL A 4 23.16 25.27 15.83
CA VAL A 4 22.21 25.84 16.79
C VAL A 4 20.81 25.46 16.33
N GLY A 5 20.09 24.67 17.11
CA GLY A 5 18.67 24.39 16.88
C GLY A 5 17.84 25.63 17.24
N ALA A 6 17.14 26.21 16.27
CA ALA A 6 16.14 27.24 16.51
C ALA A 6 14.86 26.57 17.04
N LEU A 7 14.55 26.79 18.32
CA LEU A 7 13.27 26.44 18.92
C LEU A 7 12.22 27.47 18.44
N ILE A 8 11.33 27.09 17.53
CA ILE A 8 10.17 27.90 17.16
C ILE A 8 9.01 27.46 18.05
N VAL A 9 8.67 28.28 19.05
CA VAL A 9 7.51 28.08 19.92
C VAL A 9 6.31 28.77 19.28
N PHE A 10 5.30 28.01 18.86
CA PHE A 10 4.00 28.56 18.48
C PHE A 10 3.15 28.72 19.74
N SER A 11 2.86 29.96 20.13
CA SER A 11 1.84 30.30 21.11
C SER A 11 0.51 30.44 20.36
N THR A 12 -0.47 29.61 20.69
CA THR A 12 -1.84 29.77 20.23
C THR A 12 -2.71 30.24 21.39
N ASP A 13 -2.71 31.55 21.63
CA ASP A 13 -3.70 32.21 22.49
C ASP A 13 -5.05 32.26 21.73
N PHE A 14 -5.82 31.18 21.77
CA PHE A 14 -7.22 31.21 21.39
C PHE A 14 -8.08 31.37 22.65
N GLY A 15 -8.65 32.57 22.82
CA GLY A 15 -9.55 32.89 23.92
C GLY A 15 -10.86 32.10 23.84
N TRP A 16 -10.95 30.98 24.56
CA TRP A 16 -12.18 30.23 24.79
C TRP A 16 -12.55 30.30 26.27
N SER A 17 -13.40 31.27 26.63
CA SER A 17 -13.79 31.54 28.01
C SER A 17 -15.10 30.86 28.44
N ALA A 18 -15.45 29.67 27.93
CA ALA A 18 -16.78 29.09 28.20
C ALA A 18 -16.87 27.56 28.42
N LEU A 19 -15.78 26.80 28.44
CA LEU A 19 -15.81 25.36 28.77
C LEU A 19 -14.65 25.03 29.72
N ALA A 20 -14.78 25.47 30.97
CA ALA A 20 -13.85 25.11 32.02
C ALA A 20 -14.24 23.73 32.57
N ASP A 21 -13.53 22.70 32.11
CA ASP A 21 -13.29 21.45 32.87
C ASP A 21 -12.18 20.57 32.24
N SER A 22 -11.70 20.88 31.02
CA SER A 22 -10.47 20.26 30.48
C SER A 22 -9.47 21.31 29.97
N ILE A 23 -8.22 21.19 30.43
CA ILE A 23 -7.09 21.98 29.90
C ILE A 23 -6.71 21.36 28.56
N PRO A 24 -6.59 22.14 27.47
CA PRO A 24 -6.07 21.64 26.20
C PRO A 24 -4.66 21.06 26.38
N GLU A 25 -4.48 19.76 26.17
CA GLU A 25 -3.15 19.19 26.05
C GLU A 25 -2.65 19.46 24.63
N THR A 26 -1.66 20.35 24.54
CA THR A 26 -0.97 20.65 23.29
C THR A 26 0.36 19.94 23.31
N ARG A 27 0.56 18.93 22.46
CA ARG A 27 1.83 18.18 22.39
C ARG A 27 2.41 18.35 21.00
N THR A 28 3.58 18.98 20.92
CA THR A 28 4.33 19.11 19.66
C THR A 28 5.46 18.10 19.69
N GLU A 29 5.39 17.09 18.83
CA GLU A 29 6.46 16.12 18.64
C GLU A 29 7.18 16.41 17.32
N ILE A 30 8.51 16.32 17.34
CA ILE A 30 9.35 16.39 16.15
C ILE A 30 9.59 14.94 15.73
N ASP A 31 8.89 14.48 14.69
CA ASP A 31 8.91 13.06 14.29
C ASP A 31 10.27 12.62 13.73
N TRP A 32 10.87 13.42 12.83
CA TRP A 32 12.16 13.07 12.23
C TRP A 32 12.87 14.27 11.56
N PHE A 33 14.17 14.15 11.36
CA PHE A 33 14.97 15.08 10.56
C PHE A 33 15.93 14.28 9.67
N ASP A 34 15.73 14.31 8.35
CA ASP A 34 16.61 13.63 7.40
C ASP A 34 17.69 14.60 6.89
N LEU A 35 18.90 14.43 7.41
CA LEU A 35 20.09 15.21 7.09
C LEU A 35 20.56 15.06 5.63
N LEU A 36 20.21 13.95 4.95
CA LEU A 36 20.67 13.68 3.58
C LEU A 36 19.74 14.29 2.53
N SER A 37 18.44 14.36 2.80
CA SER A 37 17.45 14.96 1.89
C SER A 37 17.16 16.43 2.15
N GLY A 38 17.65 17.02 3.25
CA GLY A 38 17.35 18.39 3.65
C GLY A 38 15.89 18.59 4.06
N THR A 39 15.20 17.48 4.38
CA THR A 39 13.77 17.48 4.64
C THR A 39 13.47 17.45 6.14
N ALA A 40 12.75 18.46 6.63
CA ALA A 40 12.27 18.51 8.01
C ALA A 40 10.77 18.24 8.07
N VAL A 41 10.32 17.38 8.98
CA VAL A 41 8.88 17.10 9.20
C VAL A 41 8.50 17.47 10.63
N LEU A 42 7.46 18.31 10.77
CA LEU A 42 6.85 18.65 12.05
C LEU A 42 5.42 18.11 12.10
N SER A 43 5.05 17.46 13.19
CA SER A 43 3.71 16.87 13.35
C SER A 43 3.07 17.35 14.66
N PRO A 44 2.74 18.65 14.81
CA PRO A 44 2.08 19.13 16.02
C PRO A 44 0.71 18.45 16.18
N ARG A 45 0.36 18.06 17.41
CA ARG A 45 -0.95 17.48 17.72
C ARG A 45 -1.67 18.32 18.76
N ILE A 46 -2.89 18.72 18.42
CA ILE A 46 -3.84 19.37 19.33
C ILE A 46 -4.93 18.36 19.61
N SER A 47 -5.13 18.03 20.88
CA SER A 47 -6.25 17.19 21.32
C SER A 47 -7.04 17.88 22.42
N LEU A 48 -8.35 17.98 22.21
CA LEU A 48 -9.32 18.39 23.20
C LEU A 48 -10.21 17.18 23.46
N ASP A 49 -10.29 16.75 24.71
CA ASP A 49 -11.17 15.65 25.10
C ASP A 49 -12.09 16.09 26.24
N SER A 50 -13.31 15.58 26.21
CA SER A 50 -14.34 15.81 27.22
C SER A 50 -15.26 14.58 27.27
N SER A 51 -16.15 14.54 28.25
CA SER A 51 -17.10 13.44 28.39
C SER A 51 -18.10 13.33 27.21
N VAL A 52 -18.28 14.40 26.43
CA VAL A 52 -19.33 14.50 25.40
C VAL A 52 -18.76 14.74 23.99
N SER A 53 -17.53 15.23 23.87
CA SER A 53 -16.89 15.48 22.57
C SER A 53 -15.39 15.39 22.63
N SER A 54 -14.77 14.94 21.54
CA SER A 54 -13.33 15.06 21.32
C SER A 54 -13.02 15.77 20.00
N PHE A 55 -11.91 16.49 19.97
CA PHE A 55 -11.37 17.12 18.77
C PHE A 55 -9.89 16.83 18.69
N VAL A 56 -9.42 16.35 17.54
CA VAL A 56 -8.01 16.13 17.26
C VAL A 56 -7.63 16.83 15.96
N ALA A 57 -6.52 17.55 15.97
CA ALA A 57 -5.89 18.08 14.76
C ALA A 57 -4.40 17.76 14.80
N ALA A 58 -3.92 17.04 13.79
CA ALA A 58 -2.52 16.67 13.61
C ALA A 58 -2.07 17.01 12.18
N PRO A 59 -1.76 18.29 11.89
CA PRO A 59 -1.15 18.65 10.62
C PRO A 59 0.30 18.14 10.57
N ARG A 60 0.76 17.82 9.37
CA ARG A 60 2.14 17.45 9.08
C ARG A 60 2.74 18.50 8.15
N ILE A 61 3.76 19.18 8.62
CA ILE A 61 4.47 20.22 7.88
C ILE A 61 5.76 19.61 7.36
N ARG A 62 5.94 19.56 6.03
CA ARG A 62 7.21 19.14 5.42
C ARG A 62 7.90 20.34 4.79
N MET A 63 9.16 20.55 5.12
CA MET A 63 10.03 21.49 4.41
C MET A 63 11.00 20.68 3.55
N GLY A 64 10.91 20.79 2.23
CA GLY A 64 11.88 20.19 1.31
C GLY A 64 12.99 21.18 0.88
N ASN A 65 13.92 20.72 0.03
CA ASN A 65 15.06 21.50 -0.48
C ASN A 65 14.71 22.82 -1.19
N ALA A 66 13.45 23.04 -1.57
CA ALA A 66 13.00 24.25 -2.27
C ALA A 66 12.52 25.38 -1.33
N LEU A 67 12.64 25.26 0.01
CA LEU A 67 12.11 26.22 1.00
C LEU A 67 10.59 26.47 0.93
N VAL A 68 9.85 25.73 0.10
CA VAL A 68 8.38 25.78 0.07
C VAL A 68 7.85 24.81 1.13
N PRO A 69 7.17 25.28 2.18
CA PRO A 69 6.53 24.40 3.14
C PRO A 69 5.31 23.75 2.50
N TYR A 70 5.25 22.43 2.57
CA TYR A 70 4.07 21.65 2.22
C TYR A 70 3.30 21.34 3.50
N PHE A 71 1.98 21.58 3.45
CA PHE A 71 1.06 21.27 4.54
C PHE A 71 0.26 20.04 4.12
N ASP A 72 0.38 18.98 4.91
CA ASP A 72 -0.46 17.80 4.84
C ASP A 72 -1.25 17.69 6.16
N LEU A 73 -2.40 17.02 6.14
CA LEU A 73 -3.22 16.83 7.33
C LEU A 73 -3.23 15.34 7.64
N ASP A 74 -2.50 14.93 8.68
CA ASP A 74 -2.42 13.52 9.06
C ASP A 74 -3.71 13.07 9.76
N GLU A 75 -4.26 13.95 10.60
CA GLU A 75 -5.56 13.76 11.24
C GLU A 75 -6.27 15.11 11.44
N LEU A 76 -7.57 15.15 11.16
CA LEU A 76 -8.47 16.15 11.70
C LEU A 76 -9.73 15.40 12.07
N SER A 77 -10.11 15.32 13.33
CA SER A 77 -11.29 14.57 13.76
C SER A 77 -12.11 15.36 14.77
N LEU A 78 -13.44 15.36 14.60
CA LEU A 78 -14.41 15.81 15.58
C LEU A 78 -15.29 14.63 15.94
N ALA A 79 -15.31 14.25 17.21
CA ALA A 79 -16.19 13.22 17.75
C ALA A 79 -17.23 13.81 18.69
N ILE A 80 -18.49 13.38 18.56
CA ILE A 80 -19.59 13.75 19.47
C ILE A 80 -20.20 12.48 20.04
N ARG A 81 -20.20 12.35 21.38
CA ARG A 81 -20.70 11.19 22.13
C ARG A 81 -22.08 11.50 22.72
N ALA A 82 -23.13 11.04 22.05
CA ALA A 82 -24.49 11.15 22.58
C ALA A 82 -24.74 10.00 23.57
N LEU A 83 -24.88 10.34 24.86
CA LEU A 83 -25.32 9.44 25.94
C LEU A 83 -24.45 8.16 26.12
N GLY A 84 -23.20 8.18 25.65
CA GLY A 84 -22.27 7.04 25.77
C GLY A 84 -22.58 5.84 24.89
N ILE A 85 -23.61 5.91 24.02
CA ILE A 85 -24.09 4.81 23.17
C ILE A 85 -23.79 5.08 21.68
N LEU A 86 -23.63 6.35 21.31
CA LEU A 86 -23.45 6.77 19.93
C LEU A 86 -22.30 7.78 19.85
N GLU A 87 -21.33 7.52 18.98
CA GLU A 87 -20.25 8.44 18.65
C GLU A 87 -20.29 8.81 17.16
N MET A 88 -20.37 10.09 16.84
CA MET A 88 -20.26 10.58 15.46
C MET A 88 -18.88 11.17 15.22
N LYS A 89 -18.13 10.68 14.23
CA LYS A 89 -16.80 11.18 13.85
C LYS A 89 -16.83 11.86 12.49
N PHE A 90 -16.20 13.01 12.37
CA PHE A 90 -16.04 13.77 11.12
C PHE A 90 -14.59 14.13 10.95
N GLY A 91 -14.00 13.90 9.78
CA GLY A 91 -12.58 14.16 9.69
C GLY A 91 -11.82 13.58 8.51
N VAL A 92 -10.51 13.79 8.57
CA VAL A 92 -9.53 13.14 7.70
C VAL A 92 -8.90 11.98 8.48
N PHE A 93 -9.02 10.76 7.94
CA PHE A 93 -8.57 9.53 8.59
C PHE A 93 -7.76 8.65 7.64
N ARG A 94 -6.84 7.88 8.23
CA ARG A 94 -6.25 6.70 7.58
C ARG A 94 -7.25 5.56 7.70
N HIS A 95 -7.84 5.16 6.57
CA HIS A 95 -8.83 4.09 6.54
C HIS A 95 -8.19 2.77 6.12
N GLN A 96 -8.27 1.75 6.97
CA GLN A 96 -7.86 0.38 6.63
C GLN A 96 -9.13 -0.49 6.53
N PRO A 97 -9.71 -0.63 5.33
CA PRO A 97 -10.82 -1.53 5.14
C PRO A 97 -10.27 -2.95 5.01
N GLY A 98 -10.66 -3.83 5.94
CA GLY A 98 -10.30 -5.24 5.91
C GLY A 98 -9.63 -5.76 7.17
N THR A 99 -9.57 -7.08 7.26
CA THR A 99 -9.02 -7.83 8.39
C THR A 99 -7.70 -8.57 8.12
N ALA A 100 -7.17 -8.51 6.90
CA ALA A 100 -6.00 -9.21 6.38
C ALA A 100 -4.72 -8.48 6.72
N LEU A 101 -3.65 -9.25 6.63
CA LEU A 101 -2.34 -8.83 7.10
C LEU A 101 -1.42 -8.40 5.97
N PHE A 102 -1.51 -9.01 4.77
CA PHE A 102 -0.52 -8.76 3.69
C PHE A 102 -1.14 -8.19 2.44
N PHE A 103 -2.23 -8.78 1.98
CA PHE A 103 -3.01 -8.34 0.85
C PHE A 103 -4.30 -7.78 1.39
N SER A 104 -4.43 -6.46 1.34
CA SER A 104 -5.68 -5.83 1.69
C SER A 104 -6.82 -6.32 0.81
N ASN A 105 -8.02 -6.10 1.32
CA ASN A 105 -9.11 -7.06 1.36
C ASN A 105 -10.37 -6.66 0.63
N VAL A 106 -10.32 -5.46 0.14
CA VAL A 106 -11.36 -4.79 -0.57
C VAL A 106 -10.57 -3.84 -1.46
N GLU A 107 -10.20 -4.37 -2.64
CA GLU A 107 -9.08 -3.99 -3.51
C GLU A 107 -8.94 -2.50 -3.89
N TYR A 108 -9.87 -1.66 -3.46
CA TYR A 108 -10.05 -0.28 -3.89
C TYR A 108 -9.43 0.79 -2.98
N PHE A 109 -9.21 0.55 -1.68
CA PHE A 109 -8.68 1.60 -0.79
C PHE A 109 -7.19 1.51 -0.51
N SER A 110 -6.58 0.36 -0.76
CA SER A 110 -5.15 0.16 -0.55
C SER A 110 -4.62 -0.71 -1.68
N HIS A 111 -3.56 -0.25 -2.32
CA HIS A 111 -2.77 -1.13 -3.13
C HIS A 111 -1.94 -1.99 -2.17
N SER A 112 -2.22 -3.29 -2.14
CA SER A 112 -1.24 -4.24 -1.64
C SER A 112 -0.03 -4.10 -2.56
N ASP A 113 1.07 -3.56 -2.06
CA ASP A 113 2.33 -3.47 -2.80
C ASP A 113 3.22 -4.62 -2.33
N PRO A 114 3.13 -5.81 -2.96
CA PRO A 114 3.91 -6.95 -2.53
C PRO A 114 5.38 -6.74 -2.91
N LEU A 115 5.68 -5.86 -3.89
CA LEU A 115 7.06 -5.48 -4.20
C LEU A 115 7.65 -4.73 -3.02
N ARG A 116 6.90 -3.82 -2.40
CA ARG A 116 7.34 -3.15 -1.16
C ARG A 116 7.46 -4.12 0.01
N LEU A 117 6.53 -5.06 0.19
CA LEU A 117 6.70 -6.15 1.16
C LEU A 117 7.94 -7.01 0.86
N MET A 118 8.31 -7.16 -0.42
CA MET A 118 9.54 -7.86 -0.80
C MET A 118 10.82 -7.01 -0.58
N GLU A 119 10.74 -5.70 -0.75
CA GLU A 119 11.86 -4.76 -0.58
C GLU A 119 12.16 -4.42 0.89
N GLU A 120 11.11 -4.29 1.70
CA GLU A 120 11.15 -3.80 3.08
C GLU A 120 10.81 -4.90 4.11
N GLY A 121 10.30 -6.05 3.67
CA GLY A 121 9.81 -7.10 4.55
C GLY A 121 8.50 -6.70 5.25
N LEU A 122 8.30 -7.20 6.47
CA LEU A 122 7.09 -6.92 7.28
C LEU A 122 6.93 -5.46 7.73
N GLN A 123 7.92 -4.60 7.48
CA GLN A 123 7.88 -3.19 7.92
C GLN A 123 7.05 -2.30 6.99
N ALA A 124 6.64 -2.80 5.82
CA ALA A 124 5.87 -2.04 4.84
C ALA A 124 4.36 -2.18 5.03
N THR A 125 3.78 -1.35 5.89
CA THR A 125 2.37 -0.96 5.69
C THR A 125 2.35 0.39 5.00
N VAL A 126 2.01 0.41 3.71
CA VAL A 126 1.70 1.68 3.04
C VAL A 126 0.40 2.18 3.65
N SER A 127 0.51 3.16 4.55
CA SER A 127 -0.67 3.83 5.08
C SER A 127 -1.43 4.45 3.90
N PRO A 128 -2.73 4.16 3.75
CA PRO A 128 -3.52 4.74 2.68
C PRO A 128 -3.56 6.27 2.81
N ASN A 129 -3.72 6.95 1.67
CA ASN A 129 -3.93 8.38 1.61
C ASN A 129 -5.09 8.79 2.52
N ALA A 130 -4.98 9.96 3.13
CA ALA A 130 -5.97 10.52 4.05
C ALA A 130 -7.36 10.64 3.38
N LEU A 131 -8.40 10.01 3.92
CA LEU A 131 -9.77 10.08 3.40
C LEU A 131 -10.62 11.04 4.24
N ALA A 132 -11.52 11.81 3.62
CA ALA A 132 -12.56 12.50 4.37
C ALA A 132 -13.67 11.49 4.74
N SER A 133 -14.09 11.43 6.01
CA SER A 133 -15.14 10.51 6.43
C SER A 133 -16.14 11.13 7.40
N ILE A 134 -17.35 10.57 7.36
CA ILE A 134 -18.41 10.73 8.35
C ILE A 134 -18.73 9.33 8.87
N GLN A 135 -18.58 9.12 10.18
CA GLN A 135 -18.84 7.83 10.80
C GLN A 135 -19.81 7.97 11.96
N VAL A 136 -20.63 6.96 12.14
CA VAL A 136 -21.53 6.77 13.27
C VAL A 136 -21.16 5.43 13.90
N LEU A 137 -20.78 5.45 15.16
CA LEU A 137 -20.33 4.30 15.93
C LEU A 137 -21.33 4.04 17.05
N GLY A 138 -21.78 2.80 17.17
CA GLY A 138 -22.46 2.27 18.36
C GLY A 138 -21.60 1.22 19.06
N ASP A 139 -22.10 0.67 20.17
CA ASP A 139 -21.36 -0.28 21.02
C ASP A 139 -20.77 -1.49 20.28
N ARG A 140 -21.44 -1.94 19.22
CA ARG A 140 -21.11 -3.16 18.46
C ARG A 140 -21.21 -2.99 16.96
N TRP A 141 -21.50 -1.80 16.47
CA TRP A 141 -21.71 -1.57 15.05
C TRP A 141 -21.18 -0.21 14.66
N TYR A 142 -20.89 -0.04 13.38
CA TYR A 142 -20.58 1.25 12.83
C TYR A 142 -21.15 1.38 11.43
N ALA A 143 -21.37 2.62 11.01
CA ALA A 143 -21.68 2.98 9.65
C ALA A 143 -20.83 4.19 9.27
N GLY A 144 -20.27 4.19 8.08
CA GLY A 144 -19.37 5.22 7.58
C GLY A 144 -19.69 5.59 6.14
N PHE A 145 -19.51 6.86 5.83
CA PHE A 145 -19.38 7.34 4.46
C PHE A 145 -17.99 7.95 4.32
N LEU A 146 -17.27 7.54 3.27
CA LEU A 146 -15.90 7.96 3.01
C LEU A 146 -15.80 8.54 1.61
N VAL A 147 -15.00 9.59 1.49
CA VAL A 147 -14.60 10.20 0.23
C VAL A 147 -13.09 10.10 0.13
N ALA A 148 -12.62 9.36 -0.88
CA ALA A 148 -11.20 9.16 -1.08
C ALA A 148 -10.52 10.42 -1.63
N PRO A 149 -9.24 10.65 -1.29
CA PRO A 149 -8.51 11.83 -1.72
C PRO A 149 -8.27 11.80 -3.23
N LEU A 150 -8.23 13.01 -3.78
CA LEU A 150 -8.13 13.34 -5.21
C LEU A 150 -6.76 13.04 -5.84
N VAL A 151 -5.76 12.68 -5.04
CA VAL A 151 -4.38 12.50 -5.49
C VAL A 151 -3.86 11.13 -5.07
N MET A 152 -3.46 10.32 -6.06
CA MET A 152 -2.65 9.13 -5.84
C MET A 152 -1.18 9.56 -5.70
N ASN A 153 -0.54 9.17 -4.59
CA ASN A 153 0.90 9.02 -4.57
C ASN A 153 1.22 7.68 -5.23
N ASP A 154 1.18 7.64 -6.56
CA ASP A 154 1.59 6.45 -7.30
C ASP A 154 3.11 6.30 -7.17
N SER A 155 3.56 5.45 -6.26
CA SER A 155 4.94 4.97 -6.25
C SER A 155 5.09 3.87 -7.30
N LEU A 156 5.12 4.26 -8.58
CA LEU A 156 5.47 3.33 -9.65
C LEU A 156 6.89 2.80 -9.39
N VAL A 157 7.06 1.48 -9.46
CA VAL A 157 8.38 0.88 -9.24
C VAL A 157 9.33 1.34 -10.34
N PRO A 158 10.53 1.84 -10.02
CA PRO A 158 11.51 2.24 -11.01
C PRO A 158 11.79 1.11 -12.00
N THR A 159 11.82 1.38 -13.31
CA THR A 159 12.00 0.33 -14.35
C THR A 159 13.39 -0.31 -14.30
N ASP A 160 14.35 0.36 -13.68
CA ASP A 160 15.69 -0.12 -13.37
C ASP A 160 15.78 -0.82 -12.00
N SER A 161 14.70 -0.83 -11.20
CA SER A 161 14.65 -1.59 -9.96
C SER A 161 14.89 -3.07 -10.23
N PRO A 162 15.71 -3.75 -9.40
CA PRO A 162 15.84 -5.20 -9.46
C PRO A 162 14.50 -5.93 -9.27
N TRP A 163 13.54 -5.27 -8.61
CA TRP A 163 12.22 -5.78 -8.25
C TRP A 163 11.13 -5.45 -9.27
N PHE A 164 11.51 -4.84 -10.39
CA PHE A 164 10.57 -4.50 -11.44
C PHE A 164 10.09 -5.79 -12.15
N PRO A 165 8.76 -6.03 -12.28
CA PRO A 165 8.22 -7.23 -12.92
C PRO A 165 8.43 -7.19 -14.44
N ARG A 166 9.44 -7.90 -14.93
CA ARG A 166 9.82 -8.01 -16.35
C ARG A 166 9.20 -9.19 -17.08
N LYS A 167 8.46 -10.07 -16.41
CA LYS A 167 7.96 -11.34 -16.98
C LYS A 167 7.17 -11.13 -18.28
N ASP A 168 6.40 -10.06 -18.36
CA ASP A 168 5.57 -9.72 -19.53
C ASP A 168 6.31 -8.80 -20.52
N ILE A 169 7.59 -8.49 -20.28
CA ILE A 169 8.43 -7.67 -21.14
C ILE A 169 9.39 -8.55 -21.93
N ARG A 170 9.21 -8.57 -23.25
CA ARG A 170 10.13 -9.26 -24.14
C ARG A 170 11.50 -8.58 -24.09
N ALA A 171 12.56 -9.38 -23.91
CA ALA A 171 13.93 -8.91 -24.09
C ALA A 171 14.31 -8.77 -25.59
N SER A 172 13.61 -9.51 -26.46
CA SER A 172 13.75 -9.41 -27.91
C SER A 172 12.52 -9.94 -28.64
N TYR A 173 12.29 -9.50 -29.87
CA TYR A 173 11.29 -10.07 -30.78
C TYR A 173 11.84 -10.18 -32.20
N LYS A 174 11.17 -10.98 -33.05
CA LYS A 174 11.55 -11.17 -34.45
C LYS A 174 10.52 -10.59 -35.40
N VAL A 175 10.98 -9.87 -36.43
CA VAL A 175 10.16 -9.43 -37.57
C VAL A 175 10.86 -9.90 -38.85
N GLY A 176 10.23 -10.84 -39.54
CA GLY A 176 10.88 -11.56 -40.64
C GLY A 176 12.15 -12.27 -40.19
N SER A 177 13.29 -11.93 -40.81
CA SER A 177 14.61 -12.48 -40.48
C SER A 177 15.39 -11.66 -39.43
N TYR A 178 14.89 -10.49 -39.02
CA TYR A 178 15.59 -9.59 -38.12
C TYR A 178 15.15 -9.81 -36.68
N THR A 179 16.12 -9.77 -35.75
CA THR A 179 15.87 -9.81 -34.30
C THR A 179 16.07 -8.42 -33.72
N PHE A 180 15.04 -7.89 -33.08
CA PHE A 180 15.06 -6.62 -32.36
C PHE A 180 15.25 -6.89 -30.88
N ARG A 181 16.15 -6.14 -30.22
CA ARG A 181 16.45 -6.27 -28.78
C ARG A 181 15.97 -5.04 -28.02
N LEU A 182 15.48 -5.26 -26.81
CA LEU A 182 15.07 -4.17 -25.92
C LEU A 182 16.30 -3.31 -25.60
N ASN A 183 16.19 -2.01 -25.84
CA ASN A 183 17.24 -1.04 -25.55
C ASN A 183 16.87 -0.20 -24.32
N ASN A 184 15.67 0.37 -24.29
CA ASN A 184 15.19 1.15 -23.15
C ASN A 184 13.80 0.73 -22.67
N LEU A 185 13.58 0.87 -21.36
CA LEU A 185 12.31 0.68 -20.68
C LEU A 185 12.06 1.87 -19.75
N ALA A 186 11.04 2.66 -20.04
CA ALA A 186 10.73 3.85 -19.26
C ALA A 186 9.23 3.98 -19.00
N TRP A 187 8.88 4.58 -17.87
CA TRP A 187 7.52 5.08 -17.65
C TRP A 187 7.26 6.26 -18.60
N GLU A 188 6.02 6.37 -19.08
CA GLU A 188 5.55 7.56 -19.76
C GLU A 188 5.77 8.75 -18.81
N THR A 189 6.46 9.77 -19.31
CA THR A 189 6.68 11.00 -18.54
C THR A 189 5.33 11.67 -18.44
N GLN A 190 4.63 11.46 -17.33
CA GLN A 190 3.36 12.16 -17.11
C GLN A 190 3.63 13.66 -17.26
N PRO A 191 2.88 14.39 -18.10
CA PRO A 191 2.98 15.84 -18.12
C PRO A 191 2.76 16.33 -16.69
N ALA A 192 3.60 17.28 -16.25
CA ALA A 192 3.69 17.73 -14.86
C ALA A 192 2.39 18.32 -14.27
N ILE A 193 1.30 18.33 -15.02
CA ILE A 193 -0.04 18.73 -14.61
C ILE A 193 -1.00 17.89 -15.46
N LEU A 194 -1.43 16.73 -14.97
CA LEU A 194 -2.73 16.22 -15.38
C LEU A 194 -3.75 17.18 -14.76
N GLU A 195 -4.56 17.83 -15.59
CA GLU A 195 -5.81 18.41 -15.11
C GLU A 195 -6.47 17.36 -14.24
N PRO A 196 -6.84 17.68 -12.98
CA PRO A 196 -7.55 16.71 -12.18
C PRO A 196 -8.90 16.55 -12.87
N GLU A 197 -9.04 15.53 -13.72
CA GLU A 197 -10.30 14.81 -13.73
C GLU A 197 -10.46 14.35 -12.29
N ILE A 198 -11.19 15.16 -11.53
CA ILE A 198 -11.57 14.91 -10.15
C ILE A 198 -12.51 13.69 -10.22
N ASP A 199 -11.93 12.51 -10.32
CA ASP A 199 -12.64 11.24 -10.26
C ASP A 199 -12.80 10.89 -8.78
N ILE A 200 -13.75 11.59 -8.15
CA ILE A 200 -14.04 11.45 -6.71
C ILE A 200 -14.48 10.02 -6.46
N SER A 201 -13.70 9.29 -5.68
CA SER A 201 -14.11 7.97 -5.23
C SER A 201 -14.87 8.08 -3.92
N TYR A 202 -16.00 7.39 -3.82
CA TYR A 202 -16.84 7.38 -2.63
C TYR A 202 -17.08 5.96 -2.16
N SER A 203 -17.30 5.82 -0.86
CA SER A 203 -17.62 4.55 -0.25
C SER A 203 -18.59 4.68 0.89
N GLY A 204 -19.51 3.72 0.95
CA GLY A 204 -20.35 3.49 2.12
C GLY A 204 -19.92 2.19 2.79
N GLU A 205 -19.74 2.21 4.09
CA GLU A 205 -19.35 1.04 4.89
C GLU A 205 -20.31 0.88 6.06
N ALA A 206 -20.60 -0.36 6.41
CA ALA A 206 -21.19 -0.70 7.70
C ALA A 206 -20.54 -1.97 8.23
N GLY A 207 -20.31 -2.00 9.54
CA GLY A 207 -19.75 -3.18 10.18
C GLY A 207 -20.29 -3.42 11.57
N PHE A 208 -19.95 -4.59 12.10
CA PHE A 208 -20.42 -5.12 13.37
C PHE A 208 -19.31 -5.92 14.04
N SER A 209 -19.22 -5.80 15.37
CA SER A 209 -18.27 -6.53 16.21
C SER A 209 -19.00 -7.12 17.42
N ALA A 210 -18.91 -8.44 17.60
CA ALA A 210 -19.39 -9.09 18.82
C ALA A 210 -18.66 -10.40 19.09
N GLY A 211 -18.26 -10.59 20.36
CA GLY A 211 -17.76 -11.88 20.84
C GLY A 211 -16.51 -12.38 20.10
N GLY A 212 -15.61 -11.47 19.71
CA GLY A 212 -14.41 -11.80 18.94
C GLY A 212 -14.65 -12.00 17.45
N PHE A 213 -15.88 -11.80 16.96
CA PHE A 213 -16.19 -11.74 15.54
C PHE A 213 -16.33 -10.30 15.09
N ASP A 214 -15.69 -9.97 13.97
CA ASP A 214 -15.82 -8.70 13.27
C ASP A 214 -16.29 -8.95 11.84
N GLY A 215 -17.24 -8.16 11.37
CA GLY A 215 -17.73 -8.23 10.01
C GLY A 215 -18.07 -6.86 9.45
N SER A 216 -17.69 -6.58 8.22
CA SER A 216 -18.10 -5.37 7.52
C SER A 216 -18.54 -5.64 6.08
N LEU A 217 -19.39 -4.76 5.58
CA LEU A 217 -19.85 -4.66 4.21
C LEU A 217 -19.49 -3.26 3.72
N ILE A 218 -18.90 -3.18 2.55
CA ILE A 218 -18.45 -1.94 1.97
C ILE A 218 -18.89 -1.88 0.51
N LEU A 219 -19.38 -0.71 0.11
CA LEU A 219 -19.74 -0.34 -1.25
C LEU A 219 -18.74 0.72 -1.70
N PHE A 220 -18.22 0.59 -2.91
CA PHE A 220 -17.26 1.51 -3.48
C PHE A 220 -17.64 1.85 -4.91
N ASP A 221 -17.45 3.11 -5.27
CA ASP A 221 -17.53 3.58 -6.65
C ASP A 221 -16.48 4.67 -6.84
N GLY A 222 -15.63 4.52 -7.85
CA GLY A 222 -14.55 5.45 -8.12
C GLY A 222 -13.35 4.80 -8.80
N ARG A 223 -12.20 5.47 -8.72
CA ARG A 223 -10.97 5.05 -9.37
C ARG A 223 -10.34 3.84 -8.70
N ASP A 224 -10.02 2.81 -9.48
CA ASP A 224 -9.30 1.62 -9.02
C ASP A 224 -7.85 1.99 -8.65
N ARG A 225 -7.39 1.51 -7.49
CA ARG A 225 -6.01 1.68 -7.00
C ARG A 225 -5.08 0.55 -7.42
N SER A 226 -5.61 -0.53 -7.99
CA SER A 226 -4.82 -1.56 -8.66
C SER A 226 -4.57 -1.13 -10.11
N TYR A 227 -3.35 -0.70 -10.41
CA TYR A 227 -2.99 -0.37 -11.79
C TYR A 227 -2.54 -1.61 -12.57
N CYS A 228 -2.86 -1.61 -13.86
CA CYS A 228 -2.21 -2.46 -14.85
C CYS A 228 -1.27 -1.61 -15.68
N VAL A 229 -0.33 -2.24 -16.38
CA VAL A 229 0.62 -1.52 -17.23
C VAL A 229 0.31 -1.81 -18.69
N THR A 230 0.05 -0.75 -19.45
CA THR A 230 0.10 -0.81 -20.92
C THR A 230 1.51 -0.53 -21.39
N SER A 231 1.89 -1.16 -22.49
CA SER A 231 3.16 -0.96 -23.15
C SER A 231 2.94 -0.45 -24.58
N LEU A 232 3.69 0.59 -24.92
CA LEU A 232 3.81 1.13 -26.26
C LEU A 232 5.23 0.90 -26.75
N ILE A 233 5.37 0.16 -27.86
CA ILE A 233 6.67 -0.01 -28.52
C ILE A 233 6.92 1.20 -29.40
N THR A 234 8.05 1.87 -29.15
CA THR A 234 8.59 2.88 -30.05
C THR A 234 9.77 2.26 -30.79
N MET A 235 9.60 2.05 -32.10
CA MET A 235 10.74 1.71 -32.95
C MET A 235 11.50 3.00 -33.26
N PRO A 236 12.79 3.12 -32.88
CA PRO A 236 13.57 4.26 -33.35
C PRO A 236 13.61 4.22 -34.89
N ALA A 237 13.66 5.39 -35.52
CA ALA A 237 13.76 5.53 -36.99
C ALA A 237 15.07 4.97 -37.59
N SER A 238 15.82 4.18 -36.80
CA SER A 238 17.20 3.78 -37.02
C SER A 238 17.29 2.26 -37.23
N PRO A 239 18.07 1.76 -38.19
CA PRO A 239 18.05 0.36 -38.64
C PRO A 239 18.73 -0.66 -37.68
N TRP A 240 18.92 -0.33 -36.40
CA TRP A 240 19.90 -1.01 -35.53
C TRP A 240 19.37 -2.23 -34.77
N GLY A 241 18.21 -2.77 -35.14
CA GLY A 241 17.69 -3.98 -34.49
C GLY A 241 17.46 -3.80 -32.99
N VAL A 242 17.05 -2.60 -32.58
CA VAL A 242 16.69 -2.27 -31.19
C VAL A 242 15.34 -1.58 -31.14
N TYR A 243 14.67 -1.68 -29.99
CA TYR A 243 13.41 -0.99 -29.72
C TYR A 243 13.33 -0.52 -28.28
N ASP A 244 12.51 0.50 -28.06
CA ASP A 244 12.22 1.02 -26.73
C ASP A 244 10.76 0.74 -26.36
N ILE A 245 10.49 0.54 -25.07
CA ILE A 245 9.15 0.41 -24.53
C ILE A 245 8.87 1.59 -23.61
N THR A 246 7.74 2.25 -23.84
CA THR A 246 7.13 3.19 -22.90
C THR A 246 5.99 2.49 -22.18
N LEU A 247 6.01 2.55 -20.85
CA LEU A 247 4.99 1.98 -19.97
C LEU A 247 4.03 3.07 -19.51
N ALA A 248 2.73 2.86 -19.67
CA ALA A 248 1.71 3.76 -19.15
C ALA A 248 0.82 3.00 -18.15
N PRO A 249 0.72 3.45 -16.89
CA PRO A 249 -0.19 2.85 -15.94
C PRO A 249 -1.64 3.16 -16.34
N VAL A 250 -2.50 2.14 -16.29
CA VAL A 250 -3.92 2.27 -16.57
C VAL A 250 -4.68 2.21 -15.26
N TYR A 251 -5.46 3.25 -15.03
CA TYR A 251 -6.39 3.36 -13.93
C TYR A 251 -7.79 3.44 -14.50
N GLY A 252 -8.63 2.46 -14.15
CA GLY A 252 -10.04 2.47 -14.49
C GLY A 252 -10.88 3.07 -13.39
N HIS A 253 -12.09 3.45 -13.75
CA HIS A 253 -13.18 3.56 -12.79
C HIS A 253 -13.75 2.16 -12.52
N SER A 254 -14.14 1.86 -11.28
CA SER A 254 -14.61 0.54 -10.86
C SER A 254 -15.67 0.66 -9.76
N ARG A 255 -16.75 -0.11 -9.92
CA ARG A 255 -17.78 -0.28 -8.90
C ARG A 255 -17.51 -1.56 -8.16
N GLN A 256 -17.55 -1.54 -6.84
CA GLN A 256 -17.21 -2.71 -6.05
C GLN A 256 -18.12 -2.87 -4.84
N VAL A 257 -18.37 -4.12 -4.50
CA VAL A 257 -18.98 -4.53 -3.23
C VAL A 257 -17.98 -5.44 -2.58
N GLY A 258 -17.65 -5.22 -1.31
CA GLY A 258 -16.82 -6.15 -0.59
C GLY A 258 -17.22 -6.37 0.85
N THR A 259 -16.74 -7.48 1.38
CA THR A 259 -17.00 -7.93 2.72
C THR A 259 -15.68 -8.29 3.37
N ALA A 260 -15.56 -7.97 4.65
CA ALA A 260 -14.43 -8.32 5.48
C ALA A 260 -14.94 -9.01 6.72
N LEU A 261 -14.46 -10.22 7.01
CA LEU A 261 -14.84 -10.97 8.19
C LEU A 261 -13.57 -11.41 8.94
N SER A 262 -13.59 -11.34 10.26
CA SER A 262 -12.58 -11.98 11.09
C SER A 262 -13.15 -12.57 12.36
N MET A 263 -12.44 -13.56 12.89
CA MET A 263 -12.75 -14.20 14.15
C MET A 263 -11.47 -14.40 14.95
N GLN A 264 -11.45 -13.89 16.18
CA GLN A 264 -10.39 -14.10 17.16
C GLN A 264 -10.81 -15.19 18.16
N LEU A 265 -9.98 -16.23 18.27
CA LEU A 265 -10.10 -17.31 19.23
C LEU A 265 -8.80 -17.40 20.04
N ASP A 266 -8.72 -16.63 21.13
CA ASP A 266 -7.55 -16.55 22.01
C ASP A 266 -6.27 -16.18 21.25
N VAL A 267 -5.36 -17.12 21.00
CA VAL A 267 -4.11 -16.91 20.25
C VAL A 267 -4.26 -17.08 18.74
N LEU A 268 -5.41 -17.55 18.26
CA LEU A 268 -5.69 -17.76 16.84
C LEU A 268 -6.57 -16.65 16.28
N ARG A 269 -6.25 -16.17 15.09
CA ARG A 269 -7.11 -15.28 14.31
C ARG A 269 -7.37 -15.91 12.95
N PHE A 270 -8.61 -15.81 12.48
CA PHE A 270 -9.00 -16.17 11.12
C PHE A 270 -9.59 -14.95 10.45
N TRP A 271 -9.36 -14.81 9.15
CA TRP A 271 -10.00 -13.78 8.35
C TRP A 271 -10.31 -14.25 6.95
N ILE A 272 -11.30 -13.60 6.36
CA ILE A 272 -11.69 -13.76 4.99
C ILE A 272 -12.27 -12.45 4.51
N ASP A 273 -11.86 -12.06 3.32
CA ASP A 273 -12.31 -10.85 2.69
C ASP A 273 -12.55 -11.10 1.23
N SER A 274 -13.63 -10.52 0.73
CA SER A 274 -14.04 -10.74 -0.64
C SER A 274 -14.48 -9.43 -1.26
N SER A 275 -14.27 -9.31 -2.56
CA SER A 275 -14.80 -8.21 -3.34
C SER A 275 -15.33 -8.73 -4.66
N ALA A 276 -16.49 -8.21 -5.07
CA ALA A 276 -16.97 -8.29 -6.43
C ALA A 276 -16.77 -6.91 -7.07
N PHE A 277 -16.25 -6.89 -8.29
CA PHE A 277 -15.97 -5.66 -9.02
C PHE A 277 -16.59 -5.68 -10.41
N TRP A 278 -17.00 -4.50 -10.85
CA TRP A 278 -17.55 -4.25 -12.17
C TRP A 278 -16.88 -3.05 -12.82
N ASP A 279 -16.84 -3.10 -14.14
CA ASP A 279 -16.33 -2.03 -15.00
C ASP A 279 -14.82 -1.76 -14.82
N LYS A 280 -14.08 -2.69 -14.18
CA LYS A 280 -12.64 -2.58 -13.94
C LYS A 280 -11.90 -2.54 -15.27
N THR A 281 -11.09 -1.50 -15.48
CA THR A 281 -10.26 -1.40 -16.69
C THR A 281 -8.95 -2.15 -16.48
N ILE A 282 -8.63 -3.06 -17.39
CA ILE A 282 -7.34 -3.76 -17.44
C ILE A 282 -6.69 -3.58 -18.81
N ALA A 283 -5.40 -3.89 -18.88
CA ALA A 283 -4.69 -3.95 -20.14
C ALA A 283 -4.83 -5.35 -20.78
N THR A 284 -4.78 -5.41 -22.10
CA THR A 284 -4.70 -6.65 -22.87
C THR A 284 -3.23 -6.94 -23.20
N LYS A 285 -2.86 -8.21 -23.30
CA LYS A 285 -1.62 -8.68 -23.92
C LYS A 285 -1.69 -8.47 -25.43
N GLU A 286 -0.73 -7.68 -25.90
CA GLU A 286 -0.10 -7.76 -27.21
C GLU A 286 -1.05 -7.94 -28.42
N LEU A 287 -1.50 -6.83 -28.98
CA LEU A 287 -1.98 -6.76 -30.36
C LEU A 287 -0.78 -6.56 -31.29
N TYR A 288 -0.64 -7.42 -32.30
CA TYR A 288 0.37 -7.20 -33.34
C TYR A 288 -0.08 -6.09 -34.29
N ASN A 289 0.69 -5.00 -34.34
CA ASN A 289 0.54 -3.91 -35.28
C ASN A 289 1.72 -3.95 -36.28
N ALA A 290 1.40 -4.11 -37.57
CA ALA A 290 2.40 -4.25 -38.62
C ALA A 290 3.37 -3.04 -38.76
N SER A 291 3.01 -1.87 -38.21
CA SER A 291 3.81 -0.65 -38.30
C SER A 291 4.67 -0.36 -37.07
N THR A 292 4.25 -0.78 -35.88
CA THR A 292 4.89 -0.47 -34.59
C THR A 292 5.33 -1.71 -33.81
N GLY A 293 4.99 -2.91 -34.28
CA GLY A 293 5.33 -4.18 -33.63
C GLY A 293 4.17 -4.72 -32.81
N TRP A 294 4.23 -4.60 -31.49
CA TRP A 294 3.19 -5.03 -30.57
C TRP A 294 2.73 -3.85 -29.71
N GLU A 295 1.44 -3.72 -29.48
CA GLU A 295 0.86 -2.72 -28.58
C GLU A 295 -0.16 -3.38 -27.66
N THR A 296 -0.35 -2.85 -26.46
CA THR A 296 -1.41 -3.31 -25.56
C THR A 296 -2.60 -2.38 -25.66
N ALA A 297 -3.81 -2.93 -25.70
CA ALA A 297 -5.04 -2.15 -25.60
C ALA A 297 -5.59 -2.22 -24.17
N THR A 298 -6.68 -1.50 -23.91
CA THR A 298 -7.43 -1.59 -22.66
C THR A 298 -8.78 -2.24 -22.90
N ARG A 299 -9.26 -3.00 -21.93
CA ARG A 299 -10.62 -3.55 -21.92
C ARG A 299 -11.25 -3.41 -20.53
N THR A 300 -12.57 -3.52 -20.49
CA THR A 300 -13.35 -3.56 -19.26
C THR A 300 -13.63 -5.01 -18.87
N ILE A 301 -13.47 -5.33 -17.59
CA ILE A 301 -13.72 -6.65 -17.02
C ILE A 301 -14.55 -6.57 -15.73
N HIS A 302 -15.10 -7.72 -15.36
CA HIS A 302 -15.80 -7.94 -14.09
C HIS A 302 -15.15 -9.11 -13.37
N GLY A 303 -15.42 -9.29 -12.09
CA GLY A 303 -14.87 -10.43 -11.39
C GLY A 303 -15.10 -10.42 -9.89
N ILE A 304 -14.45 -11.38 -9.24
CA ILE A 304 -14.43 -11.53 -7.80
C ILE A 304 -13.00 -11.78 -7.34
N SER A 305 -12.64 -11.20 -6.21
CA SER A 305 -11.38 -11.45 -5.51
C SER A 305 -11.67 -11.94 -4.11
N LEU A 306 -10.85 -12.88 -3.66
CA LEU A 306 -10.92 -13.47 -2.33
C LEU A 306 -9.54 -13.42 -1.69
N THR A 307 -9.45 -12.89 -0.49
CA THR A 307 -8.31 -13.03 0.40
C THR A 307 -8.75 -13.78 1.65
N GLY A 308 -7.95 -14.71 2.13
CA GLY A 308 -8.27 -15.39 3.39
C GLY A 308 -7.03 -15.95 4.04
N GLY A 309 -7.05 -16.01 5.37
CA GLY A 309 -5.88 -16.40 6.11
C GLY A 309 -6.17 -16.73 7.57
N PHE A 310 -5.09 -17.10 8.25
CA PHE A 310 -5.09 -17.25 9.69
C PHE A 310 -3.73 -16.84 10.26
N SER A 311 -3.74 -16.46 11.53
CA SER A 311 -2.53 -16.19 12.29
C SER A 311 -2.60 -16.88 13.65
N TRP A 312 -1.42 -17.21 14.16
CA TRP A 312 -1.21 -17.80 15.47
C TRP A 312 -0.11 -17.03 16.20
N ASN A 313 -0.47 -16.45 17.33
CA ASN A 313 0.49 -15.90 18.28
C ASN A 313 1.20 -17.06 18.97
N LEU A 314 2.46 -17.27 18.59
CA LEU A 314 3.27 -18.37 19.09
C LEU A 314 3.62 -18.12 20.57
N PRO A 315 3.84 -19.17 21.37
CA PRO A 315 4.24 -19.05 22.77
C PRO A 315 5.74 -18.71 22.92
N ILE A 316 6.22 -17.76 22.12
CA ILE A 316 7.56 -17.16 22.18
C ILE A 316 7.40 -15.64 22.11
N PRO A 317 8.34 -14.84 22.65
CA PRO A 317 8.21 -13.39 22.61
C PRO A 317 8.14 -12.88 21.17
N ASP A 318 7.15 -12.02 20.89
CA ASP A 318 6.87 -11.44 19.57
C ASP A 318 6.63 -12.49 18.46
N GLY A 319 6.28 -13.72 18.87
CA GLY A 319 6.09 -14.85 17.99
C GLY A 319 4.81 -14.78 17.18
N LEU A 320 4.93 -14.74 15.86
CA LEU A 320 3.80 -14.73 14.94
C LEU A 320 4.04 -15.73 13.81
N PHE A 321 3.09 -16.63 13.62
CA PHE A 321 2.94 -17.38 12.38
C PHE A 321 1.65 -16.95 11.70
N ALA A 322 1.70 -16.58 10.42
CA ALA A 322 0.50 -16.28 9.66
C ALA A 322 0.60 -16.80 8.23
N VAL A 323 -0.54 -17.21 7.68
CA VAL A 323 -0.67 -17.63 6.29
C VAL A 323 -1.86 -16.91 5.70
N GLU A 324 -1.68 -16.39 4.48
CA GLU A 324 -2.71 -15.69 3.75
C GLU A 324 -2.67 -16.10 2.28
N THR A 325 -3.83 -16.23 1.67
CA THR A 325 -3.96 -16.54 0.25
C THR A 325 -4.89 -15.53 -0.39
N ARG A 326 -4.42 -14.92 -1.48
CA ARG A 326 -5.22 -14.08 -2.36
C ARG A 326 -5.45 -14.82 -3.68
N TYR A 327 -6.68 -14.75 -4.17
CA TYR A 327 -7.07 -15.34 -5.44
C TYR A 327 -8.13 -14.49 -6.13
N SER A 328 -7.84 -14.09 -7.36
CA SER A 328 -8.73 -13.28 -8.19
C SER A 328 -9.25 -14.07 -9.40
N LEU A 329 -10.56 -14.00 -9.60
CA LEU A 329 -11.31 -14.60 -10.70
C LEU A 329 -11.92 -13.49 -11.54
N TYR A 330 -11.46 -13.38 -12.78
CA TYR A 330 -11.99 -12.42 -13.74
C TYR A 330 -13.02 -13.11 -14.63
N ALA A 331 -14.21 -12.52 -14.71
CA ALA A 331 -15.20 -12.83 -15.73
C ALA A 331 -14.64 -12.43 -17.10
N ASP A 332 -15.07 -13.13 -18.14
CA ASP A 332 -14.67 -12.86 -19.53
C ASP A 332 -13.14 -12.90 -19.74
N ASN A 333 -12.44 -13.79 -19.01
CA ASN A 333 -11.01 -14.03 -19.19
C ASN A 333 -10.72 -14.44 -20.64
N GLU A 334 -10.10 -13.54 -21.41
CA GLU A 334 -9.70 -13.84 -22.78
C GLU A 334 -8.23 -14.23 -22.82
N THR A 335 -7.87 -14.96 -23.88
CA THR A 335 -6.46 -15.29 -24.09
C THR A 335 -5.70 -14.01 -24.37
N GLY A 336 -4.79 -13.68 -23.45
CA GLY A 336 -3.99 -12.49 -23.58
C GLY A 336 -4.56 -11.28 -22.85
N ASP A 337 -5.03 -11.41 -21.62
CA ASP A 337 -5.22 -10.28 -20.70
C ASP A 337 -4.00 -10.10 -19.79
N THR A 338 -3.67 -8.86 -19.39
CA THR A 338 -2.67 -8.58 -18.35
C THR A 338 -3.37 -8.24 -17.04
N TYR A 339 -3.20 -9.11 -16.05
CA TYR A 339 -3.74 -8.91 -14.70
C TYR A 339 -2.70 -8.26 -13.79
N PRO A 340 -3.12 -7.60 -12.70
CA PRO A 340 -2.21 -7.10 -11.68
C PRO A 340 -1.21 -8.17 -11.23
N PHE A 341 0.04 -7.77 -11.03
CA PHE A 341 1.08 -8.66 -10.54
C PHE A 341 0.67 -9.25 -9.17
N LEU A 342 0.80 -10.56 -8.99
CA LEU A 342 0.47 -11.29 -7.76
C LEU A 342 -1.00 -11.22 -7.34
N ASP A 343 -1.90 -11.17 -8.31
CA ASP A 343 -3.35 -11.33 -8.12
C ASP A 343 -3.77 -12.71 -7.57
N ARG A 344 -2.85 -13.69 -7.68
CA ARG A 344 -3.00 -15.08 -7.24
C ARG A 344 -1.73 -15.52 -6.51
N ILE A 345 -1.75 -15.40 -5.19
CA ILE A 345 -0.56 -15.57 -4.37
C ILE A 345 -0.90 -16.16 -3.01
N ALA A 346 -0.03 -17.02 -2.51
CA ALA A 346 -0.03 -17.43 -1.10
C ALA A 346 1.18 -16.82 -0.42
N THR A 347 0.98 -16.29 0.78
CA THR A 347 2.03 -15.72 1.63
C THR A 347 2.03 -16.41 2.97
N ALA A 348 3.21 -16.67 3.50
CA ALA A 348 3.37 -17.11 4.87
C ALA A 348 4.44 -16.29 5.57
N VAL A 349 4.18 -15.93 6.82
CA VAL A 349 5.16 -15.32 7.71
C VAL A 349 5.42 -16.24 8.89
N LEU A 350 6.68 -16.29 9.31
CA LEU A 350 7.09 -16.76 10.62
C LEU A 350 8.04 -15.71 11.19
N SER A 351 7.68 -15.13 12.32
CA SER A 351 8.53 -14.16 13.02
C SER A 351 8.54 -14.43 14.51
N GLY A 352 9.55 -13.90 15.18
CA GLY A 352 9.69 -14.00 16.62
C GLY A 352 11.02 -13.41 17.08
N SER A 353 11.26 -13.51 18.38
CA SER A 353 12.54 -13.14 18.97
C SER A 353 13.13 -14.28 19.79
N PHE A 354 14.46 -14.25 19.96
CA PHE A 354 15.20 -15.22 20.75
C PHE A 354 16.33 -14.53 21.52
N LEU A 355 16.89 -15.23 22.52
CA LEU A 355 17.92 -14.73 23.43
C LEU A 355 17.49 -13.43 24.13
N ASP A 356 16.36 -13.46 24.85
CA ASP A 356 15.81 -12.32 25.59
C ASP A 356 15.65 -11.06 24.72
N GLN A 357 15.09 -11.23 23.51
CA GLN A 357 14.88 -10.17 22.51
C GLN A 357 16.15 -9.55 21.93
N ALA A 358 17.33 -10.14 22.15
CA ALA A 358 18.58 -9.69 21.52
C ALA A 358 18.58 -9.87 19.99
N PHE A 359 17.74 -10.77 19.48
CA PHE A 359 17.57 -10.99 18.05
C PHE A 359 16.11 -11.17 17.69
N ASN A 360 15.68 -10.47 16.64
CA ASN A 360 14.40 -10.68 16.00
C ASN A 360 14.63 -11.33 14.64
N TYR A 361 13.87 -12.39 14.35
CA TYR A 361 13.89 -13.03 13.05
C TYR A 361 12.53 -12.91 12.37
N SER A 362 12.55 -12.87 11.05
CA SER A 362 11.36 -12.91 10.21
C SER A 362 11.67 -13.73 8.97
N LEU A 363 10.80 -14.65 8.65
CA LEU A 363 10.79 -15.41 7.41
C LEU A 363 9.46 -15.12 6.73
N LEU A 364 9.52 -14.46 5.59
CA LEU A 364 8.36 -14.18 4.75
C LEU A 364 8.51 -14.98 3.46
N SER A 365 7.49 -15.73 3.06
CA SER A 365 7.48 -16.45 1.80
C SER A 365 6.28 -16.06 0.97
N PHE A 366 6.48 -16.04 -0.34
CA PHE A 366 5.49 -15.74 -1.36
C PHE A 366 5.52 -16.85 -2.41
N VAL A 367 4.38 -17.46 -2.69
CA VAL A 367 4.22 -18.47 -3.73
C VAL A 367 3.21 -17.95 -4.74
N SER A 368 3.63 -17.81 -6.00
CA SER A 368 2.69 -17.50 -7.07
C SER A 368 1.85 -18.74 -7.31
N LEU A 369 0.53 -18.60 -7.22
CA LEU A 369 -0.38 -19.70 -7.51
C LEU A 369 -0.61 -19.84 -9.02
N SER A 370 -0.14 -18.89 -9.82
CA SER A 370 -0.25 -18.91 -11.28
C SER A 370 0.81 -19.81 -11.92
N ASP A 371 2.04 -19.80 -11.40
CA ASP A 371 3.17 -20.53 -11.98
C ASP A 371 4.04 -21.31 -10.98
N TYR A 372 3.68 -21.31 -9.70
CA TYR A 372 4.37 -22.00 -8.60
C TYR A 372 5.80 -21.53 -8.35
N SER A 373 6.21 -20.39 -8.88
CA SER A 373 7.45 -19.75 -8.47
C SER A 373 7.35 -19.27 -7.01
N LEU A 374 8.50 -19.13 -6.36
CA LEU A 374 8.61 -18.88 -4.92
C LEU A 374 9.65 -17.79 -4.65
N CYS A 375 9.29 -16.85 -3.77
CA CYS A 375 10.21 -15.92 -3.13
C CYS A 375 10.23 -16.21 -1.62
N ILE A 376 11.41 -16.30 -1.03
CA ILE A 376 11.61 -16.39 0.41
C ILE A 376 12.49 -15.23 0.85
N ILE A 377 12.05 -14.48 1.83
CA ILE A 377 12.76 -13.36 2.42
C ILE A 377 13.04 -13.71 3.86
N SER A 378 14.31 -13.97 4.14
CA SER A 378 14.79 -14.13 5.51
C SER A 378 15.34 -12.80 6.00
N SER A 379 14.93 -12.39 7.19
CA SER A 379 15.43 -11.22 7.88
C SER A 379 15.85 -11.58 9.29
N ILE A 380 17.01 -11.11 9.70
CA ILE A 380 17.46 -11.14 11.10
C ILE A 380 17.83 -9.72 11.46
N SER A 381 17.34 -9.26 12.61
CA SER A 381 17.71 -7.97 13.15
C SER A 381 18.18 -8.08 14.59
N MET A 382 19.15 -7.25 14.93
CA MET A 382 19.77 -7.17 16.24
C MET A 382 19.66 -5.74 16.72
N PRO A 383 18.77 -5.46 17.70
CA PRO A 383 18.81 -4.18 18.41
C PRO A 383 20.12 -4.07 19.20
N PHE A 384 20.71 -2.87 19.23
CA PHE A 384 21.87 -2.58 20.08
C PHE A 384 21.71 -1.20 20.71
N GLY A 385 21.50 -1.16 22.03
CA GLY A 385 21.02 0.05 22.70
C GLY A 385 19.50 0.22 22.56
N ALA A 386 18.98 1.36 23.04
CA ALA A 386 17.55 1.64 22.99
C ALA A 386 17.06 2.02 21.58
N ASP A 387 17.92 2.64 20.78
CA ASP A 387 17.52 3.39 19.58
C ASP A 387 18.24 2.95 18.30
N HIS A 388 18.95 1.82 18.32
CA HIS A 388 19.70 1.34 17.15
C HIS A 388 19.41 -0.12 16.81
N GLN A 389 19.43 -0.42 15.51
CA GLN A 389 19.17 -1.76 15.00
C GLN A 389 20.01 -2.02 13.76
N VAL A 390 20.65 -3.19 13.72
CA VAL A 390 21.20 -3.76 12.47
C VAL A 390 20.19 -4.77 11.95
N SER A 391 19.84 -4.73 10.68
CA SER A 391 19.07 -5.80 10.03
C SER A 391 19.73 -6.30 8.76
N PHE A 392 19.65 -7.61 8.58
CA PHE A 392 20.14 -8.36 7.43
C PHE A 392 18.95 -8.99 6.75
N THR A 393 18.71 -8.68 5.48
CA THR A 393 17.62 -9.24 4.70
C THR A 393 18.17 -9.93 3.46
N VAL A 394 17.77 -11.19 3.26
CA VAL A 394 18.21 -12.05 2.16
C VAL A 394 16.98 -12.60 1.45
N PRO A 395 16.68 -12.12 0.23
CA PRO A 395 15.69 -12.72 -0.63
C PRO A 395 16.31 -13.90 -1.42
N LEU A 396 15.53 -14.94 -1.60
CA LEU A 396 15.82 -16.12 -2.40
C LEU A 396 14.65 -16.35 -3.36
N PHE A 397 14.94 -16.44 -4.66
CA PHE A 397 13.93 -16.70 -5.68
C PHE A 397 14.15 -18.04 -6.34
N ILE A 398 13.04 -18.75 -6.54
CA ILE A 398 13.01 -20.10 -7.11
C ILE A 398 11.94 -20.10 -8.21
N GLY A 399 12.31 -20.46 -9.43
CA GLY A 399 11.41 -20.50 -10.59
C GLY A 399 12.16 -20.48 -11.91
N GLN A 400 11.45 -20.66 -13.02
CA GLN A 400 11.99 -20.47 -14.37
C GLN A 400 12.08 -18.98 -14.70
N SER A 401 12.95 -18.59 -15.63
CA SER A 401 13.23 -17.17 -15.93
C SER A 401 12.02 -16.36 -16.40
N ASP A 402 10.97 -17.02 -16.86
CA ASP A 402 9.70 -16.47 -17.35
C ASP A 402 8.55 -16.55 -16.33
N THR A 403 8.84 -16.93 -15.08
CA THR A 403 7.86 -16.98 -13.97
C THR A 403 7.92 -15.73 -13.08
N ASP A 404 6.85 -15.49 -12.31
CA ASP A 404 6.64 -14.34 -11.41
C ASP A 404 7.85 -14.04 -10.55
N PHE A 405 8.42 -15.07 -9.91
CA PHE A 405 9.61 -14.92 -9.08
C PHE A 405 10.90 -15.41 -9.75
N GLY A 406 10.83 -16.36 -10.69
CA GLY A 406 12.04 -16.90 -11.30
C GLY A 406 12.81 -15.90 -12.18
N GLN A 407 12.13 -14.86 -12.68
CA GLN A 407 12.78 -13.70 -13.32
C GLN A 407 13.79 -12.96 -12.41
N TYR A 408 13.67 -13.13 -11.07
CA TYR A 408 14.57 -12.54 -10.08
C TYR A 408 15.65 -13.52 -9.57
N SER A 409 15.69 -14.77 -10.06
CA SER A 409 16.63 -15.80 -9.59
C SER A 409 18.11 -15.42 -9.74
N GLY A 410 18.45 -14.58 -10.73
CA GLY A 410 19.81 -14.02 -10.90
C GLY A 410 20.12 -12.84 -9.99
N GLN A 411 19.19 -12.42 -9.15
CA GLN A 411 19.22 -11.15 -8.41
C GLN A 411 19.25 -11.34 -6.88
N ASN A 412 19.85 -12.43 -6.40
CA ASN A 412 20.04 -12.67 -4.96
C ASN A 412 20.93 -11.56 -4.35
N ARG A 413 20.31 -10.49 -3.87
CA ARG A 413 20.97 -9.31 -3.28
C ARG A 413 20.74 -9.33 -1.78
N MET A 414 21.81 -9.33 -1.01
CA MET A 414 21.74 -9.13 0.44
C MET A 414 21.57 -7.63 0.72
N LYS A 415 20.54 -7.28 1.50
CA LYS A 415 20.32 -5.92 2.00
C LYS A 415 20.79 -5.86 3.46
N ILE A 416 21.62 -4.88 3.78
CA ILE A 416 22.06 -4.57 5.15
C ILE A 416 21.50 -3.19 5.48
N ASN A 417 20.62 -3.09 6.48
CA ASN A 417 20.12 -1.81 6.95
C ASN A 417 20.70 -1.52 8.34
N LEU A 418 21.16 -0.29 8.52
CA LEU A 418 21.59 0.25 9.80
C LEU A 418 20.63 1.39 10.14
N VAL A 419 19.79 1.18 11.15
CA VAL A 419 18.85 2.20 11.62
C VAL A 419 19.43 2.85 12.86
N PHE A 420 19.64 4.17 12.78
CA PHE A 420 19.98 5.01 13.90
C PHE A 420 18.81 5.96 14.13
N GLN A 421 18.05 5.77 15.22
CA GLN A 421 17.13 6.80 15.70
C GLN A 421 17.93 7.79 16.56
N LEU A 422 17.80 9.08 16.24
CA LEU A 422 18.54 10.21 16.85
C LEU A 422 17.70 10.92 17.90
#